data_AF-A0A914AQH5-F1
#
_entry.id   AF-A0A914AQH5-F1
#
_cell.length_a   1.000
_cell.length_b   1.000
_cell.length_c   1.000
_cell.angle_alpha   90.00
_cell.angle_beta   90.00
_cell.angle_gamma   90.00
#
_symmetry.space_group_name_H-M   'P 1'
#
loop_
_entity.id
_entity.type
_entity.pdbx_description
1 polymer ?
#
loop_
_entity_poly.entity_id
_entity_poly.type
_entity_poly.pdbx_seq_one_letter_code
_entity_poly.pdbx_strand_id
1 'polypeptide(L)'
;MSHKSPGKAVIVNNVSFKWLRERKGSDKDTADLGNALQRLRFKTEIHKDLNRVKLQKVFTDVSTEDHSDCDCLIFCIMTHGDSGGKIHCTDGSLHLDDLMQDFKGDRCKSLAGKPKVFVIQVK
;
A
#
# COMPACT_ATOMS: atom_id res chain seq x y z
N MET A 1 -1.58 -0.17 22.02
CA MET A 1 -1.22 1.08 21.31
C MET A 1 -0.60 2.01 22.32
N SER A 2 0.73 2.05 22.34
CA SER A 2 1.54 2.76 23.35
C SER A 2 2.45 3.80 22.71
N HIS A 3 2.47 3.91 21.38
CA HIS A 3 3.26 4.90 20.66
C HIS A 3 2.45 6.18 20.41
N LYS A 4 3.12 7.24 19.98
CA LYS A 4 2.51 8.57 19.79
C LYS A 4 1.56 8.65 18.60
N SER A 5 1.72 7.76 17.62
CA SER A 5 0.92 7.73 16.38
C SER A 5 0.46 6.31 16.06
N PRO A 6 -0.78 6.10 15.57
CA PRO A 6 -1.19 4.81 15.00
C PRO A 6 -0.26 4.37 13.86
N GLY A 7 0.21 5.34 13.07
CA GLY A 7 1.20 5.15 12.01
C GLY A 7 0.78 5.72 10.66
N LYS A 8 1.42 5.20 9.61
CA LYS A 8 1.17 5.57 8.21
C LYS A 8 0.21 4.58 7.57
N ALA A 9 -0.68 5.11 6.72
CA ALA A 9 -1.51 4.30 5.84
C ALA A 9 -1.29 4.74 4.40
N VAL A 10 -0.97 3.80 3.52
CA VAL A 10 -0.72 4.05 2.10
C VAL A 10 -1.83 3.40 1.29
N ILE A 11 -2.48 4.16 0.42
CA ILE A 11 -3.53 3.67 -0.48
C ILE A 11 -3.02 3.79 -1.92
N VAL A 12 -2.96 2.68 -2.63
CA VAL A 12 -2.66 2.64 -4.06
C VAL A 12 -3.93 2.27 -4.81
N ASN A 13 -4.41 3.18 -5.65
CA ASN A 13 -5.58 2.99 -6.49
C ASN A 13 -5.17 2.97 -7.97
N ASN A 14 -5.05 1.78 -8.55
CA ASN A 14 -4.81 1.64 -9.99
C ASN A 14 -6.16 1.39 -10.69
N VAL A 15 -6.52 2.32 -11.56
CA VAL A 15 -7.78 2.38 -12.30
C VAL A 15 -7.54 2.24 -13.80
N SER A 16 -6.54 2.94 -14.32
CA SER A 16 -6.22 3.01 -15.74
C SER A 16 -5.04 2.10 -16.08
N PHE A 17 -5.20 1.22 -17.08
CA PHE A 17 -4.18 0.25 -17.45
C PHE A 17 -3.97 0.25 -18.96
N LYS A 18 -2.73 -0.03 -19.41
CA LYS A 18 -2.42 -0.06 -20.84
C LYS A 18 -3.13 -1.20 -21.59
N TRP A 19 -3.24 -2.37 -20.95
CA TRP A 19 -3.68 -3.62 -21.59
C TRP A 19 -4.85 -4.31 -20.88
N LEU A 20 -5.38 -3.71 -19.82
CA LEU A 20 -6.48 -4.26 -19.04
C LEU A 20 -7.68 -3.31 -19.06
N ARG A 21 -8.85 -3.84 -18.69
CA ARG A 21 -10.06 -3.04 -18.56
C ARG A 21 -9.88 -2.00 -17.46
N GLU A 22 -10.45 -0.83 -17.64
CA GLU A 22 -10.51 0.19 -16.60
C GLU A 22 -11.33 -0.26 -15.37
N ARG A 23 -10.87 0.06 -14.15
CA ARG A 23 -11.56 -0.25 -12.88
C ARG A 23 -12.48 0.90 -12.41
N LYS A 24 -13.53 1.17 -13.19
CA LYS A 24 -14.53 2.20 -12.84
C LYS A 24 -15.12 1.99 -11.44
N GLY A 25 -15.28 3.08 -10.69
CA GLY A 25 -15.89 3.10 -9.35
C GLY A 25 -14.89 3.03 -8.18
N SER A 26 -13.65 2.62 -8.42
CA SER A 26 -12.60 2.47 -7.38
C SER A 26 -12.23 3.80 -6.69
N ASP A 27 -12.50 4.94 -7.33
CA ASP A 27 -12.24 6.26 -6.74
C ASP A 27 -13.12 6.55 -5.51
N LYS A 28 -14.38 6.08 -5.49
CA LYS A 28 -15.26 6.24 -4.33
C LYS A 28 -14.75 5.41 -3.15
N ASP A 29 -14.41 4.14 -3.41
CA ASP A 29 -13.83 3.24 -2.40
C ASP A 29 -12.55 3.84 -1.80
N THR A 30 -11.70 4.45 -2.64
CA THR A 30 -10.47 5.14 -2.21
C THR A 30 -10.77 6.29 -1.25
N ALA A 31 -11.76 7.13 -1.57
CA ALA A 31 -12.14 8.26 -0.75
C ALA A 31 -12.71 7.82 0.61
N ASP A 32 -13.62 6.85 0.60
CA ASP A 32 -14.25 6.34 1.81
C ASP A 32 -13.23 5.65 2.73
N LEU A 33 -12.31 4.87 2.15
CA LEU A 33 -11.21 4.23 2.88
C LEU A 33 -10.23 5.27 3.46
N GLY A 34 -9.87 6.29 2.69
CA GLY A 34 -9.02 7.39 3.15
C GLY A 34 -9.65 8.13 4.34
N ASN A 35 -10.94 8.44 4.25
CA ASN A 35 -11.69 9.07 5.34
C ASN A 35 -11.74 8.19 6.59
N ALA A 36 -11.93 6.87 6.42
CA ALA A 36 -11.94 5.93 7.55
C ALA A 36 -10.58 5.87 8.25
N LEU A 37 -9.49 5.77 7.49
CA LEU A 37 -8.13 5.74 8.03
C LEU A 37 -7.74 7.04 8.74
N GLN A 38 -8.15 8.19 8.20
CA GLN A 38 -7.96 9.48 8.85
C GLN A 38 -8.74 9.60 10.16
N ARG A 39 -9.98 9.08 10.24
CA ARG A 39 -10.74 9.01 11.50
C ARG A 39 -10.06 8.13 12.55
N LEU A 40 -9.33 7.11 12.11
CA LEU A 40 -8.46 6.29 12.95
C LEU A 40 -7.09 6.95 13.25
N ARG A 41 -6.90 8.20 12.82
CA ARG A 41 -5.70 9.04 13.02
C ARG A 41 -4.44 8.54 12.31
N PHE A 42 -4.58 7.73 11.26
CA PHE A 42 -3.44 7.40 10.39
C PHE A 42 -3.05 8.58 9.51
N LYS A 43 -1.74 8.76 9.32
CA LYS A 43 -1.22 9.64 8.27
C LYS A 43 -1.42 8.95 6.92
N THR A 44 -2.45 9.37 6.19
CA THR A 44 -2.87 8.71 4.96
C THR A 44 -2.22 9.32 3.73
N GLU A 45 -1.60 8.50 2.88
CA GLU A 45 -1.04 8.87 1.58
C GLU A 45 -1.77 8.10 0.48
N ILE A 46 -2.18 8.79 -0.60
CA ILE A 46 -2.96 8.18 -1.69
C ILE A 46 -2.19 8.36 -3.00
N HIS A 47 -2.00 7.25 -3.70
CA HIS A 47 -1.39 7.20 -5.03
C HIS A 47 -2.39 6.66 -6.05
N LYS A 48 -2.35 7.21 -7.26
CA LYS A 48 -3.21 6.78 -8.37
C LYS A 48 -2.38 6.37 -9.59
N ASP A 49 -2.80 5.28 -10.23
CA ASP A 49 -2.27 4.82 -11.53
C ASP A 49 -0.74 4.72 -11.55
N LEU A 50 -0.18 3.93 -10.62
CA LEU A 50 1.26 3.68 -10.53
C LEU A 50 1.72 2.64 -11.56
N ASN A 51 2.79 2.97 -12.29
CA ASN A 51 3.56 2.00 -13.04
C ASN A 51 4.46 1.18 -12.09
N ARG A 52 5.08 0.10 -12.59
CA ARG A 52 5.91 -0.80 -11.76
C ARG A 52 7.00 -0.08 -10.98
N VAL A 53 7.74 0.81 -11.66
CA VAL A 53 8.84 1.57 -11.07
C VAL A 53 8.35 2.47 -9.94
N LYS A 54 7.24 3.18 -10.16
CA LYS A 54 6.65 4.05 -9.13
C LYS A 54 6.11 3.26 -7.95
N LEU A 55 5.48 2.10 -8.19
CA LEU A 55 4.97 1.25 -7.11
C LEU A 55 6.12 0.71 -6.26
N GLN A 56 7.18 0.18 -6.88
CA GLN A 56 8.40 -0.24 -6.18
C GLN A 56 8.98 0.92 -5.37
N LYS A 57 9.09 2.10 -5.98
CA LYS A 57 9.60 3.29 -5.30
C LYS A 57 8.77 3.65 -4.06
N VAL A 58 7.44 3.61 -4.12
CA VAL A 58 6.57 3.87 -2.96
C VAL A 58 6.86 2.86 -1.82
N PHE A 59 6.99 1.58 -2.14
CA PHE A 59 7.33 0.55 -1.14
C PHE A 59 8.70 0.80 -0.50
N THR A 60 9.71 1.03 -1.33
CA THR A 60 11.07 1.31 -0.87
C THR A 60 11.10 2.58 -0.02
N ASP A 61 10.54 3.69 -0.51
CA ASP A 61 10.52 4.98 0.22
C ASP A 61 9.86 4.79 1.60
N VAL A 62 8.69 4.16 1.66
CA VAL A 62 7.98 3.92 2.93
C VAL A 62 8.75 2.98 3.85
N SER A 63 9.41 1.94 3.33
CA SER A 63 10.23 1.04 4.16
C SER A 63 11.46 1.72 4.77
N THR A 64 11.96 2.79 4.14
CA THR A 64 13.12 3.56 4.62
C THR A 64 12.76 4.70 5.58
N GLU A 65 11.46 4.97 5.78
CA GLU A 65 11.00 5.94 6.78
C GLU A 65 11.27 5.45 8.23
N ASP A 66 11.35 6.39 9.16
CA ASP A 66 11.41 6.07 10.58
C ASP A 66 10.01 5.87 11.18
N HIS A 67 9.70 4.62 11.50
CA HIS A 67 8.43 4.19 12.12
C HIS A 67 8.54 3.96 13.63
N SER A 68 9.64 4.36 14.27
CA SER A 68 9.94 4.03 15.68
C SER A 68 8.84 4.51 16.64
N ASP A 69 8.20 5.64 16.33
CA ASP A 69 7.09 6.23 17.12
C ASP A 69 5.68 5.88 16.60
N CYS A 70 5.55 4.89 15.72
CA CYS A 70 4.27 4.41 15.17
C CYS A 70 3.85 3.06 15.80
N ASP A 71 2.55 2.80 15.93
CA ASP A 71 2.04 1.50 16.38
C ASP A 71 2.05 0.43 15.26
N CYS A 72 1.74 0.81 14.01
CA CYS A 72 1.71 -0.11 12.86
C CYS A 72 1.85 0.60 11.50
N LEU A 73 1.94 -0.19 10.43
CA LEU A 73 1.87 0.28 9.04
C LEU A 73 0.68 -0.38 8.33
N ILE A 74 -0.05 0.39 7.52
CA ILE A 74 -1.12 -0.12 6.65
C ILE A 74 -0.80 0.18 5.19
N PHE A 75 -0.94 -0.81 4.32
CA PHE A 75 -0.94 -0.68 2.86
C PHE A 75 -2.26 -1.21 2.31
N CYS A 76 -2.98 -0.40 1.55
CA CYS A 76 -4.20 -0.75 0.86
C CYS A 76 -3.96 -0.68 -0.65
N ILE A 77 -4.07 -1.80 -1.36
CA ILE A 77 -3.78 -1.88 -2.80
C ILE A 77 -5.04 -2.30 -3.54
N MET A 78 -5.55 -1.41 -4.38
CA MET A 78 -6.76 -1.61 -5.18
C MET A 78 -6.35 -1.64 -6.65
N THR A 79 -6.37 -2.82 -7.26
CA THR A 79 -5.85 -3.03 -8.62
C THR A 79 -6.43 -4.29 -9.27
N HIS A 80 -5.99 -4.66 -10.46
CA HIS A 80 -6.16 -6.00 -11.00
C HIS A 80 -5.13 -6.94 -10.38
N GLY A 81 -5.47 -8.23 -10.26
CA GLY A 81 -4.53 -9.23 -9.78
C GLY A 81 -4.90 -10.63 -10.24
N ASP A 82 -4.04 -11.59 -9.91
CA ASP A 82 -4.27 -13.00 -10.21
C ASP A 82 -4.12 -13.88 -8.96
N SER A 83 -4.51 -15.16 -9.10
CA SER A 83 -4.39 -16.16 -8.04
C SER A 83 -2.94 -16.50 -7.69
N GLY A 84 -1.97 -16.07 -8.50
CA GLY A 84 -0.55 -16.24 -8.27
C GLY A 84 0.08 -15.10 -7.48
N GLY A 85 -0.71 -14.26 -6.82
CA GLY A 85 -0.22 -13.18 -5.96
C GLY A 85 0.37 -11.99 -6.72
N LYS A 86 0.12 -11.89 -8.03
CA LYS A 86 0.51 -10.70 -8.78
C LYS A 86 -0.51 -9.59 -8.60
N ILE A 87 0.00 -8.37 -8.49
CA ILE A 87 -0.76 -7.13 -8.55
C ILE A 87 -0.36 -6.34 -9.78
N HIS A 88 -1.35 -5.78 -10.48
CA HIS A 88 -1.12 -5.02 -11.70
C HIS A 88 -0.76 -3.56 -11.42
N CYS A 89 0.14 -3.07 -12.25
CA CYS A 89 0.51 -1.67 -12.41
C CYS A 89 0.02 -1.20 -13.79
N THR A 90 0.12 0.10 -14.06
CA THR A 90 -0.36 0.65 -15.34
C THR A 90 0.35 0.06 -16.58
N ASP A 91 1.59 -0.40 -16.43
CA ASP A 91 2.46 -0.92 -17.49
C ASP A 91 2.79 -2.41 -17.37
N GLY A 92 2.21 -3.15 -16.42
CA GLY A 92 2.56 -4.55 -16.19
C GLY A 92 2.07 -5.09 -14.86
N SER A 93 2.81 -6.03 -14.27
CA SER A 93 2.50 -6.62 -12.97
C SER A 93 3.76 -6.84 -12.14
N LEU A 94 3.60 -6.92 -10.82
CA LEU A 94 4.64 -7.30 -9.86
C LEU A 94 4.08 -8.36 -8.91
N HIS A 95 4.95 -9.17 -8.33
CA HIS A 95 4.55 -10.08 -7.26
C HIS A 95 4.50 -9.30 -5.94
N LEU A 96 3.40 -9.42 -5.20
CA LEU A 96 3.23 -8.66 -3.96
C LEU A 96 4.28 -9.07 -2.90
N ASP A 97 4.63 -10.36 -2.85
CA ASP A 97 5.59 -10.87 -1.88
C ASP A 97 6.99 -10.26 -2.05
N ASP A 98 7.37 -9.91 -3.28
CA ASP A 98 8.65 -9.24 -3.57
C ASP A 98 8.69 -7.84 -2.97
N LEU A 99 7.58 -7.10 -3.08
CA LEU A 99 7.43 -5.76 -2.51
C LEU A 99 7.38 -5.80 -0.98
N MET A 100 6.70 -6.80 -0.41
CA MET A 100 6.60 -6.95 1.04
C MET A 100 7.94 -7.30 1.72
N GLN A 101 8.94 -7.78 0.95
CA GLN A 101 10.28 -8.07 1.49
C GLN A 101 10.91 -6.84 2.16
N ASP A 102 10.65 -5.64 1.64
CA ASP A 102 11.22 -4.38 2.14
C ASP A 102 10.83 -4.13 3.61
N PHE A 103 9.73 -4.71 4.09
CA PHE A 103 9.22 -4.55 5.45
C PHE A 103 9.59 -5.70 6.41
N LYS A 104 10.46 -6.64 5.99
CA LYS A 104 11.00 -7.65 6.91
C LYS A 104 11.81 -6.99 8.03
N GLY A 105 11.85 -7.62 9.21
CA GLY A 105 12.41 -7.00 10.42
C GLY A 105 13.90 -6.66 10.34
N ASP A 106 14.66 -7.37 9.50
CA ASP A 106 16.06 -7.10 9.21
C ASP A 106 16.27 -5.92 8.25
N ARG A 107 15.27 -5.61 7.40
CA ARG A 107 15.32 -4.52 6.41
C ARG A 107 14.67 -3.23 6.89
N CYS A 108 13.52 -3.31 7.55
CA CYS A 108 12.82 -2.18 8.15
C CYS A 108 12.78 -2.31 9.68
N LYS A 109 13.90 -1.95 10.32
CA LYS A 109 14.11 -2.13 11.76
C LYS A 109 13.12 -1.34 12.62
N SER A 110 12.71 -0.16 12.19
CA SER A 110 11.75 0.70 12.90
C SER A 110 10.34 0.10 12.96
N LEU A 111 10.03 -0.89 12.12
CA LEU A 111 8.81 -1.71 12.15
C LEU A 111 9.05 -3.14 12.68
N ALA A 112 10.23 -3.48 13.20
CA ALA A 112 10.47 -4.79 13.79
C ALA A 112 9.57 -4.99 15.03
N GLY A 113 8.87 -6.13 15.09
CA GLY A 113 7.89 -6.42 16.15
C GLY A 113 6.57 -5.66 16.04
N LYS A 114 6.39 -4.79 15.03
CA LYS A 114 5.15 -4.02 14.80
C LYS A 114 4.32 -4.64 13.67
N PRO A 115 2.97 -4.59 13.75
CA PRO A 115 2.11 -5.09 12.68
C PRO A 115 2.32 -4.34 11.36
N LYS A 116 2.40 -5.09 10.26
CA LYS A 116 2.33 -4.57 8.88
C LYS A 116 1.10 -5.17 8.21
N VAL A 117 0.10 -4.35 7.97
CA VAL A 117 -1.20 -4.80 7.46
C VAL A 117 -1.29 -4.47 5.98
N PHE A 118 -1.50 -5.50 5.16
CA PHE A 118 -1.71 -5.35 3.72
C PHE A 118 -3.14 -5.75 3.38
N VAL A 119 -3.93 -4.80 2.87
CA VAL A 119 -5.30 -5.00 2.42
C VAL A 119 -5.31 -4.95 0.91
N ILE A 120 -5.71 -6.04 0.26
CA ILE A 120 -5.61 -6.19 -1.19
C ILE A 120 -7.01 -6.37 -1.77
N GLN A 121 -7.42 -5.43 -2.63
CA GLN A 121 -8.63 -5.53 -3.44
C GLN A 121 -8.23 -5.77 -4.89
N VAL A 122 -8.28 -7.03 -5.30
CA VAL A 122 -8.01 -7.47 -6.68
C VAL A 122 -9.31 -7.75 -7.42
N LYS A 123 -9.40 -7.30 -8.67
CA LYS A 123 -10.53 -7.55 -9.57
C LYS A 123 -10.05 -8.03 -10.94
#